data_AF-A0A0L0G6L3-F1
#
_entry.id   AF-A0A0L0G6L3-F1
#
_cell.length_a   1.000
_cell.length_b   1.000
_cell.length_c   1.000
_cell.angle_alpha   90.00
_cell.angle_beta   90.00
_cell.angle_gamma   90.00
#
_symmetry.space_group_name_H-M   'P 1'
#
loop_
_entity.id
_entity.type
_entity.pdbx_description
1 polymer ?
#
loop_
_entity_poly.entity_id
_entity_poly.type
_entity_poly.pdbx_seq_one_letter_code
_entity_poly.pdbx_strand_id
1 'polypeptide(L)'
;MHPVGPLALVFVGSIICFAVAADTFNTSNSNVAWAIACGVISTMVTGVILFLHFMKKDIMMSLGIYGAIFLVLWWAAGVAFTTGAGGPYTGLGNGYFGVWIAFGASIYYFFLITAYKIKKVSSFFSGLAVCCAASLIEFSVASDVCVRSNNCANRLGWAVAVGVISFVVCAIGLYLHHAMSSQMEERFGMILGGFLTVWWAFGAGFNTSVGGPFPGAGNGYFATWTAFMAAMYYFIMMTPFVRTAIEKAVEEEFAQKEWNNKSQPEVQVTGTSVPKDIEIGTLSGQEQDMHTSHNSSRNSSHMSSHASSQHGSAVSGTANGEQ
;
A
#
# COMPACT_ATOMS: atom_id res chain seq x y z
N MET A 1 7.67 14.36 -8.29
CA MET A 1 6.37 13.88 -7.75
C MET A 1 6.19 14.40 -6.34
N HIS A 2 4.97 14.82 -5.97
CA HIS A 2 4.70 15.33 -4.61
C HIS A 2 4.41 14.18 -3.63
N PRO A 3 5.01 14.16 -2.43
CA PRO A 3 4.84 13.09 -1.45
C PRO A 3 3.46 13.09 -0.76
N VAL A 4 2.62 14.10 -1.02
CA VAL A 4 1.29 14.26 -0.42
C VAL A 4 0.33 13.14 -0.82
N GLY A 5 0.40 12.66 -2.07
CA GLY A 5 -0.50 11.62 -2.56
C GLY A 5 -0.40 10.33 -1.75
N PRO A 6 0.81 9.73 -1.62
CA PRO A 6 0.99 8.53 -0.80
C PRO A 6 0.64 8.77 0.67
N LEU A 7 0.96 9.94 1.23
CA LEU A 7 0.60 10.27 2.60
C LEU A 7 -0.92 10.29 2.83
N ALA A 8 -1.69 10.82 1.87
CA ALA A 8 -3.15 10.79 1.90
C ALA A 8 -3.69 9.35 1.78
N LEU A 9 -3.05 8.49 0.99
CA LEU A 9 -3.40 7.07 0.94
C LEU A 9 -3.13 6.35 2.26
N VAL A 10 -2.02 6.65 2.95
CA VAL A 10 -1.78 6.14 4.31
C VAL A 10 -2.88 6.62 5.25
N PHE A 11 -3.26 7.90 5.21
CA PHE A 11 -4.33 8.46 6.05
C PHE A 11 -5.66 7.73 5.83
N VAL A 12 -6.08 7.55 4.58
CA VAL A 12 -7.34 6.85 4.24
C VAL A 12 -7.28 5.37 4.63
N GLY A 13 -6.19 4.66 4.32
CA GLY A 13 -6.01 3.26 4.71
C GLY A 13 -6.02 3.07 6.23
N SER A 14 -5.44 4.02 6.97
CA SER A 14 -5.45 4.06 8.43
C SER A 14 -6.87 4.19 8.99
N ILE A 15 -7.69 5.07 8.39
CA ILE A 15 -9.10 5.24 8.76
C ILE A 15 -9.90 3.97 8.51
N ILE A 16 -9.75 3.37 7.34
CA ILE A 16 -10.44 2.12 7.01
C ILE A 16 -10.06 1.02 8.00
N CYS A 17 -8.77 0.88 8.33
CA CYS A 17 -8.29 -0.07 9.34
C CYS A 17 -9.00 0.15 10.68
N PHE A 18 -8.83 1.30 11.34
CA PHE A 18 -9.40 1.44 12.69
C PHE A 18 -10.94 1.44 12.69
N ALA A 19 -11.60 1.97 11.67
CA ALA A 19 -13.07 2.00 11.61
C ALA A 19 -13.64 0.58 11.53
N VAL A 20 -13.06 -0.27 10.68
CA VAL A 20 -13.49 -1.68 10.58
C VAL A 20 -13.15 -2.45 11.85
N ALA A 21 -11.99 -2.21 12.48
CA ALA A 21 -11.67 -2.86 13.76
C ALA A 21 -12.63 -2.42 14.88
N ALA A 22 -12.97 -1.12 14.94
CA ALA A 22 -13.86 -0.56 15.95
C ALA A 22 -15.28 -1.15 15.86
N ASP A 23 -15.79 -1.39 14.65
CA ASP A 23 -17.08 -2.06 14.43
C ASP A 23 -17.07 -3.51 14.95
N THR A 24 -15.93 -4.18 14.86
CA THR A 24 -15.72 -5.54 15.37
C THR A 24 -15.20 -5.62 16.81
N PHE A 25 -15.15 -4.49 17.54
CA PHE A 25 -14.48 -4.44 18.82
C PHE A 25 -15.17 -5.28 19.89
N ASN A 26 -14.48 -6.34 20.29
CA ASN A 26 -14.79 -7.15 21.46
C ASN A 26 -13.58 -7.07 22.40
N THR A 27 -13.82 -6.71 23.67
CA THR A 27 -12.79 -6.45 24.69
C THR A 27 -11.86 -7.64 24.96
N SER A 28 -12.21 -8.83 24.49
CA SER A 28 -11.43 -10.07 24.65
C SER A 28 -10.33 -10.29 23.60
N ASN A 29 -10.29 -9.53 22.50
CA ASN A 29 -9.32 -9.74 21.42
C ASN A 29 -8.28 -8.62 21.34
N SER A 30 -7.07 -8.88 21.86
CA SER A 30 -5.95 -7.92 21.85
C SER A 30 -5.50 -7.52 20.44
N ASN A 31 -5.70 -8.37 19.42
CA ASN A 31 -5.34 -8.05 18.03
C ASN A 31 -6.28 -7.00 17.43
N VAL A 32 -7.55 -6.98 17.84
CA VAL A 32 -8.50 -5.93 17.43
C VAL A 32 -8.10 -4.60 18.06
N ALA A 33 -7.76 -4.59 19.35
CA ALA A 33 -7.26 -3.39 20.04
C ALA A 33 -5.98 -2.85 19.37
N TRP A 34 -5.06 -3.74 18.97
CA TRP A 34 -3.88 -3.38 18.20
C TRP A 34 -4.22 -2.75 16.84
N ALA A 35 -5.18 -3.31 16.10
CA ALA A 35 -5.63 -2.75 14.82
C ALA A 35 -6.22 -1.33 14.97
N ILE A 36 -7.02 -1.09 16.02
CA ILE A 36 -7.54 0.24 16.35
C ILE A 36 -6.39 1.20 16.64
N ALA A 37 -5.47 0.82 17.54
CA ALA A 37 -4.33 1.66 17.90
C ALA A 37 -3.46 1.97 16.67
N CYS A 38 -3.19 0.95 15.84
CA CYS A 38 -2.39 1.08 14.62
C CYS A 38 -2.98 2.11 13.65
N GLY A 39 -4.30 2.04 13.40
CA GLY A 39 -4.99 2.97 12.51
C GLY A 39 -5.15 4.37 13.12
N VAL A 40 -5.50 4.50 14.41
CA VAL A 40 -5.68 5.82 15.06
C VAL A 40 -4.36 6.59 15.11
N ILE A 41 -3.27 5.97 15.57
CA ILE A 41 -1.95 6.62 15.66
C ILE A 41 -1.49 7.06 14.27
N SER A 42 -1.63 6.18 13.26
CA SER A 42 -1.25 6.50 11.89
C SER A 42 -2.08 7.63 11.31
N THR A 43 -3.39 7.67 11.58
CA THR A 43 -4.29 8.76 11.16
C THR A 43 -3.86 10.10 11.78
N MET A 44 -3.51 10.11 13.07
CA MET A 44 -3.02 11.33 13.74
C MET A 44 -1.68 11.79 13.16
N VAL A 45 -0.71 10.89 13.02
CA VAL A 45 0.62 11.21 12.48
C VAL A 45 0.51 11.75 11.05
N THR A 46 -0.22 11.06 10.18
CA THR A 46 -0.38 11.48 8.79
C THR A 46 -1.22 12.76 8.68
N GLY A 47 -2.25 12.94 9.51
CA GLY A 47 -3.03 14.17 9.59
C GLY A 47 -2.19 15.38 9.98
N VAL A 48 -1.30 15.25 10.97
CA VAL A 48 -0.37 16.32 11.37
C VAL A 48 0.60 16.64 10.24
N ILE A 49 1.19 15.64 9.58
CA ILE A 49 2.13 15.86 8.47
C ILE A 49 1.42 16.52 7.27
N LEU A 50 0.19 16.10 6.95
CA LEU A 50 -0.64 16.72 5.91
C LEU A 50 -0.98 18.17 6.28
N PHE A 51 -1.37 18.44 7.52
CA PHE A 51 -1.63 19.81 7.99
C PHE A 51 -0.38 20.71 7.88
N LEU A 52 0.77 20.20 8.30
CA LEU A 52 2.05 20.91 8.17
C LEU A 52 2.42 21.19 6.71
N HIS A 53 2.05 20.32 5.77
CA HIS A 53 2.23 20.56 4.34
C HIS A 53 1.51 21.83 3.87
N PHE A 54 0.31 22.08 4.37
CA PHE A 54 -0.46 23.29 4.04
C PHE A 54 0.12 24.55 4.69
N MET A 55 0.66 24.45 5.89
CA MET A 55 1.20 25.62 6.60
C MET A 55 2.61 26.00 6.14
N LYS A 56 3.55 25.05 6.13
CA LYS A 56 4.97 25.27 5.83
C LYS A 56 5.61 24.03 5.22
N LYS A 57 5.74 24.03 3.89
CA LYS A 57 6.30 22.90 3.11
C LYS A 57 7.69 22.46 3.59
N ASP A 58 8.54 23.38 4.03
CA ASP A 58 9.92 23.07 4.46
C ASP A 58 9.97 22.23 5.77
N ILE A 59 9.04 22.49 6.69
CA ILE A 59 8.93 21.74 7.94
C ILE A 59 8.45 20.31 7.66
N MET A 60 7.47 20.16 6.75
CA MET A 60 6.99 18.86 6.32
C MET A 60 8.12 18.01 5.75
N MET A 61 9.02 18.57 4.95
CA MET A 61 10.15 17.82 4.42
C MET A 61 11.11 17.36 5.53
N SER A 62 11.39 18.22 6.51
CA SER A 62 12.29 17.90 7.62
C SER A 62 11.73 16.79 8.50
N LEU A 63 10.47 16.92 8.93
CA LEU A 63 9.79 15.96 9.80
C LEU A 63 9.34 14.69 9.04
N GLY A 64 9.06 14.83 7.75
CA GLY A 64 8.46 13.82 6.90
C GLY A 64 9.30 12.55 6.78
N ILE A 65 10.63 12.65 6.86
CA ILE A 65 11.50 11.46 6.82
C ILE A 65 11.35 10.59 8.07
N TYR A 66 11.27 11.21 9.25
CA TYR A 66 11.07 10.49 10.50
C TYR A 66 9.68 9.88 10.55
N GLY A 67 8.67 10.64 10.10
CA GLY A 67 7.30 10.14 9.94
C GLY A 67 7.25 8.96 8.96
N ALA A 68 7.97 9.01 7.86
CA ALA A 68 8.00 7.94 6.87
C ALA A 68 8.66 6.66 7.40
N ILE A 69 9.83 6.77 8.06
CA ILE A 69 10.51 5.62 8.69
C ILE A 69 9.58 4.98 9.73
N PHE A 70 8.99 5.81 10.61
CA PHE A 70 8.03 5.35 11.60
C PHE A 70 6.87 4.61 10.95
N LEU A 71 6.22 5.19 9.95
CA LEU A 71 5.06 4.60 9.27
C LEU A 71 5.40 3.26 8.60
N VAL A 72 6.56 3.13 7.94
CA VAL A 72 6.96 1.86 7.31
C VAL A 72 7.13 0.77 8.35
N LEU A 73 7.86 1.04 9.44
CA LEU A 73 8.08 0.05 10.50
C LEU A 73 6.77 -0.29 11.23
N TRP A 74 5.96 0.73 11.50
CA TRP A 74 4.68 0.61 12.18
C TRP A 74 3.68 -0.23 11.36
N TRP A 75 3.56 0.04 10.06
CA TRP A 75 2.66 -0.69 9.19
C TRP A 75 3.18 -2.08 8.81
N ALA A 76 4.49 -2.33 8.84
CA ALA A 76 5.02 -3.69 8.72
C ALA A 76 4.51 -4.58 9.88
N ALA A 77 4.58 -4.06 11.12
CA ALA A 77 3.97 -4.72 12.27
C ALA A 77 2.44 -4.77 12.15
N GLY A 78 1.81 -3.69 11.68
CA GLY A 78 0.37 -3.61 11.42
C GLY A 78 -0.11 -4.75 10.52
N VAL A 79 0.51 -4.95 9.35
CA VAL A 79 0.22 -6.09 8.46
C VAL A 79 0.43 -7.42 9.19
N ALA A 80 1.55 -7.62 9.87
CA ALA A 80 1.82 -8.89 10.54
C ALA A 80 0.72 -9.28 11.56
N PHE A 81 0.32 -8.34 12.43
CA PHE A 81 -0.65 -8.62 13.50
C PHE A 81 -2.11 -8.58 13.04
N THR A 82 -2.46 -7.71 12.09
CA THR A 82 -3.87 -7.48 11.76
C THR A 82 -4.39 -8.43 10.69
N THR A 83 -3.55 -8.85 9.76
CA THR A 83 -3.90 -9.77 8.66
C THR A 83 -3.28 -11.17 8.81
N GLY A 84 -2.52 -11.39 9.89
CA GLY A 84 -1.98 -12.69 10.28
C GLY A 84 -3.03 -13.62 10.90
N ALA A 85 -2.61 -14.85 11.22
CA ALA A 85 -3.49 -15.81 11.88
C ALA A 85 -3.92 -15.32 13.27
N GLY A 86 -5.23 -15.33 13.54
CA GLY A 86 -5.81 -14.76 14.76
C GLY A 86 -5.96 -13.24 14.73
N GLY A 87 -5.53 -12.56 13.66
CA GLY A 87 -5.78 -11.15 13.43
C GLY A 87 -7.25 -10.85 13.08
N PRO A 88 -7.72 -9.61 13.26
CA PRO A 88 -9.08 -9.19 12.91
C PRO A 88 -9.40 -9.27 11.41
N TYR A 89 -8.41 -9.29 10.53
CA TYR A 89 -8.59 -9.27 9.07
C TYR A 89 -8.01 -10.51 8.41
N THR A 90 -8.56 -11.68 8.71
CA THR A 90 -8.15 -12.93 8.06
C THR A 90 -8.84 -13.16 6.72
N GLY A 91 -10.01 -12.53 6.51
CA GLY A 91 -10.73 -12.56 5.24
C GLY A 91 -10.43 -11.35 4.35
N LEU A 92 -10.68 -11.50 3.05
CA LEU A 92 -10.62 -10.40 2.08
C LEU A 92 -11.79 -9.44 2.30
N GLY A 93 -11.53 -8.36 3.01
CA GLY A 93 -12.50 -7.30 3.29
C GLY A 93 -11.86 -5.93 3.41
N ASN A 94 -12.66 -4.91 3.71
CA ASN A 94 -12.20 -3.52 3.74
C ASN A 94 -11.02 -3.30 4.70
N GLY A 95 -11.06 -3.89 5.90
CA GLY A 95 -9.95 -3.82 6.86
C GLY A 95 -8.65 -4.42 6.31
N TYR A 96 -8.75 -5.56 5.63
CA TYR A 96 -7.63 -6.21 4.96
C TYR A 96 -6.98 -5.28 3.93
N PHE A 97 -7.76 -4.77 2.98
CA PHE A 97 -7.24 -3.88 1.95
C PHE A 97 -6.75 -2.54 2.51
N GLY A 98 -7.41 -1.99 3.52
CA GLY A 98 -7.01 -0.76 4.19
C GLY A 98 -5.60 -0.84 4.78
N VAL A 99 -5.28 -1.94 5.46
CA VAL A 99 -3.95 -2.20 6.03
C VAL A 99 -2.87 -2.29 4.95
N TRP A 100 -3.15 -3.02 3.85
CA TRP A 100 -2.21 -3.17 2.74
C TRP A 100 -2.00 -1.87 1.95
N ILE A 101 -3.07 -1.09 1.73
CA ILE A 101 -2.97 0.24 1.13
C ILE A 101 -2.10 1.15 2.00
N ALA A 102 -2.33 1.17 3.31
CA ALA A 102 -1.54 1.99 4.22
C ALA A 102 -0.06 1.56 4.25
N PHE A 103 0.22 0.25 4.26
CA PHE A 103 1.59 -0.25 4.21
C PHE A 103 2.28 0.10 2.88
N GLY A 104 1.68 -0.22 1.74
CA GLY A 104 2.25 0.10 0.42
C GLY A 104 2.45 1.61 0.23
N ALA A 105 1.48 2.42 0.66
CA ALA A 105 1.58 3.88 0.60
C ALA A 105 2.65 4.43 1.55
N SER A 106 2.89 3.80 2.70
CA SER A 106 3.96 4.22 3.63
C SER A 106 5.35 4.01 3.03
N ILE A 107 5.56 2.88 2.35
CA ILE A 107 6.78 2.57 1.61
C ILE A 107 6.98 3.60 0.49
N TYR A 108 5.93 3.87 -0.28
CA TYR A 108 6.03 4.82 -1.38
C TYR A 108 6.27 6.26 -0.89
N TYR A 109 5.64 6.66 0.22
CA TYR A 109 5.91 7.93 0.89
C TYR A 109 7.37 8.04 1.34
N PHE A 110 7.91 7.00 2.00
CA PHE A 110 9.31 6.93 2.39
C PHE A 110 10.26 7.08 1.20
N PHE A 111 9.97 6.39 0.10
CA PHE A 111 10.73 6.53 -1.13
C PHE A 111 10.74 7.98 -1.65
N LEU A 112 9.57 8.61 -1.80
CA LEU A 112 9.48 9.97 -2.34
C LEU A 112 10.18 11.01 -1.45
N ILE A 113 10.03 10.92 -0.13
CA ILE A 113 10.70 11.83 0.81
C ILE A 113 12.22 11.68 0.75
N THR A 114 12.70 10.44 0.64
CA THR A 114 14.14 10.14 0.55
C THR A 114 14.71 10.63 -0.78
N ALA A 115 14.01 10.38 -1.89
CA ALA A 115 14.37 10.86 -3.22
C ALA A 115 14.38 12.40 -3.32
N TYR A 116 13.52 13.09 -2.56
CA TYR A 116 13.54 14.55 -2.50
C TYR A 116 14.74 15.09 -1.72
N LYS A 117 14.99 14.57 -0.52
CA LYS A 117 16.07 15.09 0.36
C LYS A 117 17.43 14.83 -0.23
N ILE A 118 17.61 13.67 -0.84
CA ILE A 118 18.85 13.32 -1.47
C ILE A 118 18.61 13.58 -2.95
N LYS A 119 19.04 14.76 -3.43
CA LYS A 119 19.05 15.14 -4.87
C LYS A 119 19.69 14.10 -5.80
N LYS A 120 20.28 13.05 -5.21
CA LYS A 120 20.97 11.92 -5.82
C LYS A 120 20.67 10.60 -5.08
N VAL A 121 19.50 10.41 -4.45
CA VAL A 121 19.10 9.04 -4.09
C VAL A 121 18.63 8.39 -5.37
N SER A 122 19.50 7.52 -5.82
CA SER A 122 19.30 6.70 -6.99
C SER A 122 18.02 5.89 -6.74
N SER A 123 17.11 5.88 -7.71
CA SER A 123 15.83 5.12 -7.68
C SER A 123 16.00 3.61 -7.43
N PHE A 124 17.25 3.16 -7.34
CA PHE A 124 17.69 1.80 -7.16
C PHE A 124 17.46 1.29 -5.73
N PHE A 125 17.48 2.17 -4.72
CA PHE A 125 17.34 1.74 -3.32
C PHE A 125 15.93 1.22 -2.99
N SER A 126 14.89 1.72 -3.67
CA SER A 126 13.51 1.34 -3.33
C SER A 126 13.15 -0.08 -3.74
N GLY A 127 13.49 -0.51 -4.95
CA GLY A 127 13.15 -1.86 -5.41
C GLY A 127 13.75 -2.94 -4.52
N LEU A 128 15.05 -2.83 -4.22
CA LEU A 128 15.74 -3.81 -3.39
C LEU A 128 15.28 -3.78 -1.93
N ALA A 129 15.05 -2.60 -1.36
CA ALA A 129 14.55 -2.48 0.01
C ALA A 129 13.12 -3.03 0.16
N VAL A 130 12.24 -2.77 -0.82
CA VAL A 130 10.88 -3.32 -0.83
C VAL A 130 10.90 -4.84 -1.00
N CYS A 131 11.75 -5.35 -1.91
CA CYS A 131 11.93 -6.79 -2.05
C CYS A 131 12.45 -7.42 -0.75
N CYS A 132 13.40 -6.78 -0.07
CA CYS A 132 13.92 -7.21 1.24
C CYS A 132 12.80 -7.33 2.29
N ALA A 133 12.00 -6.28 2.45
CA ALA A 133 10.90 -6.25 3.41
C ALA A 133 9.81 -7.29 3.08
N ALA A 134 9.45 -7.40 1.80
CA ALA A 134 8.46 -8.39 1.35
C ALA A 134 8.97 -9.83 1.55
N SER A 135 10.26 -10.09 1.30
CA SER A 135 10.90 -11.38 1.56
C SER A 135 10.84 -11.74 3.05
N LEU A 136 11.10 -10.77 3.93
CA LEU A 136 11.01 -10.94 5.38
C LEU A 136 9.60 -11.32 5.84
N ILE A 137 8.59 -10.63 5.32
CA ILE A 137 7.18 -10.93 5.63
C ILE A 137 6.82 -12.32 5.12
N GLU A 138 7.17 -12.65 3.88
CA GLU A 138 6.85 -13.94 3.26
C GLU A 138 7.45 -15.10 4.04
N PHE A 139 8.75 -15.09 4.35
CA PHE A 139 9.35 -16.21 5.08
C PHE A 139 8.84 -16.29 6.52
N SER A 140 8.53 -15.16 7.16
CA SER A 140 7.97 -15.14 8.52
C SER A 140 6.61 -15.85 8.54
N VAL A 141 5.76 -15.56 7.55
CA VAL A 141 4.45 -16.23 7.39
C VAL A 141 4.65 -17.71 7.03
N ALA A 142 5.56 -18.03 6.11
CA ALA A 142 5.87 -19.42 5.75
C ALA A 142 6.31 -20.23 6.97
N SER A 143 7.19 -19.65 7.81
CA SER A 143 7.73 -20.28 9.02
C SER A 143 6.65 -20.53 10.07
N ASP A 144 5.73 -19.58 10.25
CA ASP A 144 4.60 -19.75 11.17
C ASP A 144 3.64 -20.87 10.71
N VAL A 145 3.34 -20.95 9.41
CA VAL A 145 2.53 -22.06 8.85
C VAL A 145 3.24 -23.40 9.01
N CYS A 146 4.55 -23.41 8.81
CA CYS A 146 5.45 -24.54 9.04
C CYS A 146 5.32 -25.11 10.47
N VAL A 147 5.40 -24.23 11.48
CA VAL A 147 5.29 -24.60 12.90
C VAL A 147 3.88 -25.09 13.21
N ARG A 148 2.84 -24.38 12.76
CA ARG A 148 1.44 -24.74 13.03
C ARG A 148 1.01 -26.06 12.39
N SER A 149 1.59 -26.41 11.25
CA SER A 149 1.32 -27.69 10.57
C SER A 149 2.22 -28.85 11.05
N ASN A 150 3.17 -28.58 11.94
CA ASN A 150 4.21 -29.52 12.39
C ASN A 150 4.94 -30.20 11.21
N ASN A 151 5.05 -29.51 10.07
CA ASN A 151 5.63 -30.03 8.85
C ASN A 151 6.21 -28.89 7.99
N CYS A 152 7.52 -28.93 7.77
CA CYS A 152 8.23 -28.00 6.88
C CYS A 152 8.73 -28.65 5.59
N ALA A 153 8.28 -29.86 5.27
CA ALA A 153 8.69 -30.53 4.06
C ALA A 153 8.06 -29.91 2.80
N ASN A 154 8.68 -30.16 1.65
CA ASN A 154 8.13 -29.86 0.32
C ASN A 154 7.85 -28.35 0.13
N ARG A 155 6.59 -28.01 -0.14
CA ARG A 155 6.17 -26.67 -0.56
C ARG A 155 6.36 -25.61 0.53
N LEU A 156 6.15 -25.98 1.81
CA LEU A 156 6.36 -25.05 2.93
C LEU A 156 7.85 -24.75 3.13
N GLY A 157 8.71 -25.78 3.08
CA GLY A 157 10.16 -25.60 3.10
C GLY A 157 10.66 -24.75 1.93
N TRP A 158 10.08 -24.91 0.74
CA TRP A 158 10.36 -24.06 -0.42
C TRP A 158 10.02 -22.59 -0.16
N ALA A 159 8.82 -22.28 0.35
CA ALA A 159 8.44 -20.90 0.67
C ALA A 159 9.41 -20.26 1.69
N VAL A 160 9.72 -20.96 2.79
CA VAL A 160 10.70 -20.49 3.77
C VAL A 160 12.06 -20.22 3.11
N ALA A 161 12.54 -21.14 2.26
CA ALA A 161 13.81 -20.98 1.57
C ALA A 161 13.81 -19.78 0.61
N VAL A 162 12.73 -19.59 -0.16
CA VAL A 162 12.59 -18.48 -1.11
C VAL A 162 12.70 -17.14 -0.41
N GLY A 163 11.97 -16.93 0.68
CA GLY A 163 12.01 -15.67 1.42
C GLY A 163 13.30 -15.47 2.22
N VAL A 164 13.86 -16.50 2.87
CA VAL A 164 15.14 -16.38 3.61
C VAL A 164 16.30 -16.05 2.68
N ILE A 165 16.44 -16.78 1.56
CA ILE A 165 17.52 -16.53 0.59
C ILE A 165 17.38 -15.12 0.03
N SER A 166 16.17 -14.73 -0.37
CA SER A 166 15.93 -13.39 -0.91
C SER A 166 16.21 -12.29 0.11
N PHE A 167 15.80 -12.47 1.38
CA PHE A 167 16.08 -11.51 2.45
C PHE A 167 17.58 -11.32 2.65
N VAL A 168 18.35 -12.41 2.76
CA VAL A 168 19.81 -12.35 2.92
C VAL A 168 20.48 -11.71 1.71
N VAL A 169 20.09 -12.12 0.50
CA VAL A 169 20.63 -11.58 -0.75
C VAL A 169 20.33 -10.08 -0.89
N CYS A 170 19.11 -9.65 -0.57
CA CYS A 170 18.74 -8.24 -0.55
C CYS A 170 19.49 -7.44 0.52
N ALA A 171 19.64 -7.98 1.74
CA ALA A 171 20.38 -7.31 2.81
C ALA A 171 21.86 -7.12 2.45
N ILE A 172 22.50 -8.14 1.87
CA ILE A 172 23.87 -8.05 1.34
C ILE A 172 23.92 -7.03 0.20
N GLY A 173 22.97 -7.05 -0.73
CA GLY A 173 22.90 -6.08 -1.82
C GLY A 173 22.78 -4.63 -1.33
N LEU A 174 21.95 -4.38 -0.32
CA LEU A 174 21.80 -3.07 0.33
C LEU A 174 23.10 -2.63 1.01
N TYR A 175 23.79 -3.55 1.70
CA TYR A 175 25.09 -3.26 2.30
C TYR A 175 26.16 -2.93 1.24
N LEU A 176 26.26 -3.75 0.19
CA LEU A 176 27.24 -3.56 -0.88
C LEU A 176 26.97 -2.30 -1.70
N HIS A 177 25.72 -1.90 -1.87
CA HIS A 177 25.36 -0.64 -2.51
C HIS A 177 25.99 0.58 -1.80
N HIS A 178 26.15 0.52 -0.48
CA HIS A 178 26.85 1.58 0.27
C HIS A 178 28.39 1.49 0.16
N ALA A 179 28.94 0.30 -0.11
CA ALA A 179 30.39 0.06 -0.09
C ALA A 179 31.06 0.08 -1.48
N MET A 180 30.31 -0.13 -2.56
CA MET A 180 30.86 -0.28 -3.92
C MET A 180 30.98 1.05 -4.68
N SER A 181 31.88 1.07 -5.68
CA SER A 181 31.95 2.13 -6.68
C SER A 181 30.76 2.06 -7.65
N SER A 182 30.35 3.21 -8.21
CA SER A 182 29.17 3.32 -9.08
C SER A 182 29.20 2.41 -10.31
N GLN A 183 30.39 2.15 -10.86
CA GLN A 183 30.52 1.28 -12.04
C GLN A 183 30.29 -0.20 -11.71
N MET A 184 30.75 -0.66 -10.54
CA MET A 184 30.50 -2.04 -10.11
C MET A 184 29.06 -2.23 -9.66
N GLU A 185 28.48 -1.20 -9.04
CA GLU A 185 27.10 -1.18 -8.58
C GLU A 185 26.10 -1.50 -9.70
N GLU A 186 26.27 -0.90 -10.88
CA GLU A 186 25.37 -1.12 -12.02
C GLU A 186 25.41 -2.56 -12.55
N ARG A 187 26.62 -3.12 -12.72
CA ARG A 187 26.79 -4.49 -13.19
C ARG A 187 26.26 -5.50 -12.17
N PHE A 188 26.62 -5.30 -10.91
CA PHE A 188 26.18 -6.17 -9.82
C PHE A 188 24.67 -6.09 -9.62
N GLY A 189 24.11 -4.89 -9.62
CA GLY A 189 22.67 -4.66 -9.45
C GLY A 189 21.84 -5.27 -10.57
N MET A 190 22.33 -5.25 -11.82
CA MET A 190 21.67 -5.93 -12.93
C MET A 190 21.63 -7.45 -12.74
N ILE A 191 22.76 -8.06 -12.36
CA ILE A 191 22.84 -9.51 -12.10
C ILE A 191 21.94 -9.88 -10.92
N LEU A 192 22.03 -9.11 -9.83
CA LEU A 192 21.24 -9.29 -8.62
C LEU A 192 19.73 -9.17 -8.90
N GLY A 193 19.32 -8.13 -9.63
CA GLY A 193 17.93 -7.90 -9.99
C GLY A 193 17.39 -8.98 -10.92
N GLY A 194 18.19 -9.42 -11.90
CA GLY A 194 17.81 -10.52 -12.78
C GLY A 194 17.61 -11.83 -12.02
N PHE A 195 18.55 -12.16 -11.11
CA PHE A 195 18.44 -13.30 -10.21
C PHE A 195 17.16 -13.23 -9.36
N LEU A 196 16.94 -12.11 -8.65
CA LEU A 196 15.76 -11.94 -7.78
C LEU A 196 14.45 -12.00 -8.58
N THR A 197 14.41 -11.45 -9.80
CA THR A 197 13.21 -11.48 -10.64
C THR A 197 12.86 -12.90 -11.05
N VAL A 198 13.84 -13.68 -11.52
CA VAL A 198 13.62 -15.09 -11.89
C VAL A 198 13.26 -15.92 -10.66
N TRP A 199 13.97 -15.72 -9.54
CA TRP A 199 13.74 -16.42 -8.28
C TRP A 199 12.30 -16.19 -7.77
N TRP A 200 11.85 -14.93 -7.72
CA TRP A 200 10.51 -14.60 -7.30
C TRP A 200 9.42 -14.91 -8.34
N ALA A 201 9.75 -15.06 -9.63
CA ALA A 201 8.80 -15.58 -10.60
C ALA A 201 8.39 -17.02 -10.26
N PHE A 202 9.38 -17.87 -9.94
CA PHE A 202 9.11 -19.23 -9.43
C PHE A 202 8.47 -19.19 -8.04
N GLY A 203 8.94 -18.31 -7.16
CA GLY A 203 8.34 -18.05 -5.85
C GLY A 203 6.84 -17.77 -5.94
N ALA A 204 6.44 -16.77 -6.74
CA ALA A 204 5.05 -16.43 -7.01
C ALA A 204 4.26 -17.62 -7.58
N GLY A 205 4.77 -18.24 -8.65
CA GLY A 205 4.10 -19.38 -9.27
C GLY A 205 3.84 -20.55 -8.30
N PHE A 206 4.85 -20.96 -7.52
CA PHE A 206 4.72 -22.07 -6.58
C PHE A 206 3.96 -21.69 -5.30
N ASN A 207 4.33 -20.57 -4.67
CA ASN A 207 3.79 -20.18 -3.37
C ASN A 207 2.28 -19.91 -3.44
N THR A 208 1.81 -19.37 -4.56
CA THR A 208 0.40 -19.01 -4.76
C THR A 208 -0.36 -19.97 -5.67
N SER A 209 0.23 -21.11 -6.04
CA SER A 209 -0.46 -22.16 -6.81
C SER A 209 -1.58 -22.83 -6.01
N VAL A 210 -2.45 -23.55 -6.72
CA VAL A 210 -3.38 -24.48 -6.07
C VAL A 210 -2.59 -25.56 -5.32
N GLY A 211 -2.87 -25.71 -4.02
CA GLY A 211 -2.09 -26.56 -3.11
C GLY A 211 -0.73 -25.98 -2.73
N GLY A 212 -0.44 -24.72 -3.10
CA GLY A 212 0.71 -23.98 -2.63
C GLY A 212 0.61 -23.67 -1.13
N PRO A 213 1.70 -23.19 -0.51
CA PRO A 213 1.75 -22.64 0.85
C PRO A 213 0.71 -21.56 1.12
N PHE A 214 0.41 -20.72 0.12
CA PHE A 214 -0.50 -19.59 0.23
C PHE A 214 -1.57 -19.66 -0.87
N PRO A 215 -2.49 -20.63 -0.81
CA PRO A 215 -3.51 -20.80 -1.85
C PRO A 215 -4.62 -19.74 -1.74
N GLY A 216 -4.77 -19.14 -0.56
CA GLY A 216 -5.67 -18.03 -0.29
C GLY A 216 -4.94 -16.69 -0.27
N ALA A 217 -5.67 -15.64 -0.61
CA ALA A 217 -5.16 -14.28 -0.51
C ALA A 217 -4.99 -13.89 0.97
N GLY A 218 -3.73 -13.85 1.40
CA GLY A 218 -3.28 -13.62 2.77
C GLY A 218 -1.85 -13.05 2.75
N ASN A 219 -1.23 -12.87 3.92
CA ASN A 219 0.06 -12.17 4.00
C ASN A 219 1.17 -12.77 3.16
N GLY A 220 1.31 -14.10 3.21
CA GLY A 220 2.28 -14.81 2.36
C GLY A 220 2.01 -14.60 0.87
N TYR A 221 0.74 -14.60 0.45
CA TYR A 221 0.35 -14.36 -0.94
C TYR A 221 0.75 -12.96 -1.41
N PHE A 222 0.33 -11.90 -0.70
CA PHE A 222 0.64 -10.53 -1.11
C PHE A 222 2.12 -10.19 -0.97
N ALA A 223 2.79 -10.71 0.06
CA ALA A 223 4.23 -10.54 0.22
C ALA A 223 5.01 -11.18 -0.93
N THR A 224 4.61 -12.39 -1.35
CA THR A 224 5.21 -13.07 -2.52
C THR A 224 5.09 -12.21 -3.79
N TRP A 225 3.90 -11.72 -4.11
CA TRP A 225 3.69 -10.87 -5.29
C TRP A 225 4.39 -9.52 -5.18
N THR A 226 4.41 -8.92 -3.99
CA THR A 226 5.12 -7.66 -3.74
C THR A 226 6.62 -7.84 -3.96
N ALA A 227 7.21 -8.93 -3.46
CA ALA A 227 8.61 -9.24 -3.65
C ALA A 227 8.95 -9.46 -5.13
N PHE A 228 8.08 -10.14 -5.88
CA PHE A 228 8.23 -10.32 -7.33
C PHE A 228 8.20 -8.99 -8.09
N MET A 229 7.20 -8.15 -7.86
CA MET A 229 7.08 -6.85 -8.53
C MET A 229 8.23 -5.91 -8.16
N ALA A 230 8.67 -5.93 -6.90
CA ALA A 230 9.80 -5.14 -6.43
C ALA A 230 11.13 -5.60 -7.04
N ALA A 231 11.34 -6.91 -7.16
CA ALA A 231 12.50 -7.48 -7.84
C ALA A 231 12.53 -7.09 -9.32
N MET A 232 11.38 -7.18 -10.01
CA MET A 232 11.26 -6.78 -11.41
C MET A 232 11.52 -5.28 -11.60
N TYR A 233 10.95 -4.43 -10.74
CA TYR A 233 11.22 -3.00 -10.75
C TYR A 233 12.71 -2.70 -10.53
N TYR A 234 13.34 -3.36 -9.55
CA TYR A 234 14.77 -3.22 -9.29
C TYR A 234 15.61 -3.61 -10.53
N PHE A 235 15.29 -4.72 -11.19
CA PHE A 235 15.97 -5.15 -12.40
C PHE A 235 15.83 -4.16 -13.56
N ILE A 236 14.62 -3.63 -13.78
CA ILE A 236 14.35 -2.61 -14.80
C ILE A 236 15.21 -1.36 -14.56
N MET A 237 15.26 -0.86 -13.32
CA MET A 237 16.04 0.33 -12.98
C MET A 237 17.56 0.08 -13.06
N MET A 238 18.00 -1.15 -12.78
CA MET A 238 19.40 -1.59 -12.91
C MET A 238 19.84 -1.83 -14.36
N THR A 239 18.93 -1.80 -15.32
CA THR A 239 19.25 -2.02 -16.73
C THR A 239 19.51 -0.66 -17.43
N PRO A 240 20.77 -0.33 -17.80
CA PRO A 240 21.11 1.01 -18.30
C PRO A 240 20.31 1.42 -19.53
N PHE A 241 20.12 0.49 -20.48
CA PHE A 241 19.35 0.73 -21.70
C PHE A 241 17.90 1.12 -21.39
N VAL A 242 17.27 0.42 -20.44
CA VAL A 242 15.88 0.69 -20.06
C VAL A 242 15.78 1.99 -19.26
N ARG A 243 16.72 2.23 -18.35
CA ARG A 243 16.83 3.48 -17.58
C ARG A 243 16.93 4.69 -18.52
N THR A 244 17.85 4.67 -19.48
CA THR A 244 18.03 5.77 -20.44
C THR A 244 16.80 5.96 -21.35
N ALA A 245 16.14 4.88 -21.75
CA ALA A 245 14.89 4.98 -22.52
C ALA A 245 13.77 5.65 -21.71
N ILE A 246 13.63 5.30 -20.42
CA ILE A 246 12.64 5.91 -19.51
C ILE A 246 12.97 7.39 -19.28
N GLU A 247 14.23 7.72 -18.97
CA GLU A 247 14.67 9.10 -18.76
C GLU A 247 14.37 9.97 -19.98
N LYS A 248 14.70 9.48 -21.17
CA LYS A 248 14.41 10.18 -22.43
C LYS A 248 12.91 10.39 -22.65
N ALA A 249 12.09 9.35 -22.46
CA ALA A 249 10.64 9.47 -22.62
C ALA A 249 10.02 10.46 -21.64
N VAL A 250 10.53 10.51 -20.40
CA VAL A 250 10.10 11.46 -19.37
C VAL A 250 10.51 12.89 -19.74
N GLU A 251 11.73 13.10 -20.22
CA GLU A 251 12.20 14.41 -20.69
C GLU A 251 11.37 14.93 -21.87
N GLU A 252 11.05 14.07 -22.85
CA GLU A 252 10.19 14.40 -23.98
C GLU A 252 8.78 14.83 -23.52
N GLU A 253 8.19 14.13 -22.54
CA GLU A 253 6.89 14.49 -21.97
C GLU A 253 6.92 15.86 -21.26
N PHE A 254 7.97 16.15 -20.49
CA PHE A 254 8.11 17.44 -19.82
C PHE A 254 8.32 18.58 -20.81
N ALA A 255 9.14 18.38 -21.84
CA ALA A 255 9.35 19.35 -22.91
C ALA A 255 8.03 19.66 -23.65
N GLN A 256 7.22 18.63 -23.92
CA GLN A 256 5.90 18.80 -24.55
C GLN A 256 4.93 19.59 -23.66
N LYS A 257 4.90 19.33 -22.35
CA LYS A 257 4.05 20.09 -21.41
C LYS A 257 4.47 21.54 -21.30
N GLU A 258 5.77 21.83 -21.27
CA GLU A 258 6.29 23.19 -21.24
C GLU A 258 5.95 23.95 -22.52
N TRP A 259 6.10 23.29 -23.68
CA TRP A 259 5.69 23.83 -24.97
C TRP A 259 4.20 24.17 -25.00
N ASN A 260 3.34 23.22 -24.60
CA ASN A 260 1.89 23.43 -24.56
C ASN A 260 1.51 24.61 -23.66
N ASN A 261 2.16 24.76 -22.50
CA ASN A 261 1.90 25.85 -21.57
C ASN A 261 2.34 27.22 -22.13
N LYS A 262 3.45 27.29 -22.87
CA LYS A 262 3.90 28.54 -23.54
C LYS A 262 3.06 28.89 -24.77
N SER A 263 2.49 27.89 -25.44
CA SER A 263 1.71 28.07 -26.66
C SER A 263 0.26 28.50 -26.42
N GLN A 264 -0.23 28.45 -25.19
CA GLN A 264 -1.53 29.03 -24.88
C GLN A 264 -1.40 30.56 -25.01
N PRO A 265 -2.11 31.21 -25.96
CA PRO A 265 -2.10 32.65 -26.04
C PRO A 265 -2.56 33.15 -24.69
N GLU A 266 -1.74 34.00 -24.06
CA GLU A 266 -2.16 34.75 -22.89
C GLU A 266 -3.45 35.45 -23.31
N VAL A 267 -4.59 34.94 -22.84
CA VAL A 267 -5.88 35.59 -23.03
C VAL A 267 -5.70 36.89 -22.29
N GLN A 268 -5.26 37.91 -23.01
CA GLN A 268 -5.28 39.25 -22.50
C GLN A 268 -6.75 39.48 -22.21
N VAL A 269 -7.07 39.46 -20.91
CA VAL A 269 -8.30 40.04 -20.40
C VAL A 269 -8.11 41.53 -20.65
N THR A 270 -8.25 41.93 -21.93
CA THR A 270 -8.34 43.31 -22.36
C THR A 270 -9.44 43.86 -21.48
N GLY A 271 -9.02 44.74 -20.56
CA GLY A 271 -9.87 45.23 -19.50
C GLY A 271 -11.20 45.62 -20.09
N THR A 272 -12.25 44.89 -19.70
CA THR A 272 -13.55 45.52 -19.58
C THR A 272 -13.31 46.66 -18.61
N SER A 273 -13.12 47.85 -19.17
CA SER A 273 -13.28 49.12 -18.48
C SER A 273 -14.58 48.98 -17.70
N VAL A 274 -14.47 48.75 -16.39
CA VAL A 274 -15.62 48.83 -15.50
C VAL A 274 -16.14 50.25 -15.68
N PRO A 275 -17.34 50.44 -16.25
CA PRO A 275 -17.93 51.75 -16.35
C PRO A 275 -18.03 52.31 -14.93
N LYS A 276 -17.40 53.46 -14.69
CA LYS A 276 -17.33 54.08 -13.37
C LYS A 276 -18.67 54.67 -12.91
N ASP A 277 -19.70 54.60 -13.75
CA ASP A 277 -20.97 55.30 -13.55
C ASP A 277 -22.12 54.29 -13.64
N ILE A 278 -22.26 53.43 -12.62
CA ILE A 278 -23.53 52.79 -12.32
C ILE A 278 -23.83 53.13 -10.86
N GLU A 279 -24.57 54.22 -10.68
CA GLU A 279 -25.26 54.53 -9.44
C GLU A 279 -26.05 53.29 -8.99
N ILE A 280 -25.77 52.86 -7.77
CA ILE A 280 -26.51 51.81 -7.08
C ILE A 280 -27.90 52.36 -6.78
N GLY A 281 -28.81 52.17 -7.73
CA GLY A 281 -30.24 52.28 -7.50
C GLY A 281 -30.67 51.13 -6.60
N THR A 282 -30.95 51.47 -5.34
CA THR A 282 -31.70 50.65 -4.39
C THR A 282 -32.99 50.13 -5.04
N LEU A 283 -32.98 48.86 -5.47
CA LEU A 283 -34.20 48.11 -5.78
C LEU A 283 -34.50 47.20 -4.60
N SER A 284 -35.33 47.74 -3.72
CA SER A 284 -36.16 46.99 -2.80
C SER A 284 -37.10 46.06 -3.57
N GLY A 285 -37.17 44.80 -3.15
CA GLY A 285 -38.35 43.96 -3.33
C GLY A 285 -38.43 43.18 -4.63
N GLN A 286 -38.08 41.89 -4.55
CA GLN A 286 -39.04 40.85 -4.94
C GLN A 286 -38.57 39.49 -4.41
N GLU A 287 -39.27 39.08 -3.37
CA GLU A 287 -39.40 37.73 -2.86
C GLU A 287 -40.03 36.87 -3.96
N GLN A 288 -39.29 35.90 -4.49
CA GLN A 288 -39.84 34.85 -5.34
C GLN A 288 -39.53 33.49 -4.72
N ASP A 289 -40.59 32.92 -4.17
CA ASP A 289 -40.70 31.57 -3.68
C ASP A 289 -40.22 30.55 -4.72
N MET A 290 -39.14 29.86 -4.40
CA MET A 290 -38.70 28.70 -5.15
C MET A 290 -39.37 27.46 -4.57
N HIS A 291 -40.46 27.07 -5.23
CA HIS A 291 -41.17 25.82 -5.02
C HIS A 291 -40.24 24.61 -5.05
N THR A 292 -40.23 23.88 -3.94
CA THR A 292 -39.69 22.53 -3.78
C THR A 292 -40.57 21.53 -4.53
N SER A 293 -40.13 21.07 -5.70
CA SER A 293 -40.75 19.92 -6.37
C SER A 293 -40.26 18.63 -5.73
N HIS A 294 -41.13 18.03 -4.93
CA HIS A 294 -41.09 16.62 -4.55
C HIS A 294 -40.93 15.73 -5.78
N ASN A 295 -39.95 14.83 -5.76
CA ASN A 295 -40.00 13.63 -6.59
C ASN A 295 -39.93 12.39 -5.69
N SER A 296 -41.12 11.97 -5.27
CA SER A 296 -41.39 10.68 -4.65
C SER A 296 -41.68 9.69 -5.77
N SER A 297 -40.80 8.72 -5.97
CA SER A 297 -41.17 7.48 -6.66
C SER A 297 -40.77 6.29 -5.79
N ARG A 298 -41.82 5.75 -5.16
CA ARG A 298 -41.94 4.38 -4.66
C ARG A 298 -41.41 3.40 -5.70
N ASN A 299 -40.64 2.41 -5.26
CA ASN A 299 -40.90 1.05 -5.71
C ASN A 299 -40.73 0.06 -4.56
N SER A 300 -41.87 -0.50 -4.19
CA SER A 300 -42.07 -1.58 -3.24
C SER A 300 -42.15 -2.91 -3.99
N SER A 301 -41.36 -3.89 -3.59
CA SER A 301 -41.67 -5.33 -3.70
C SER A 301 -40.89 -6.00 -2.57
N HIS A 302 -41.53 -6.42 -1.47
CA HIS A 302 -42.32 -7.64 -1.29
C HIS A 302 -41.68 -8.89 -1.92
N MET A 303 -40.94 -9.63 -1.08
CA MET A 303 -40.81 -11.09 -1.09
C MET A 303 -40.24 -11.48 0.29
N SER A 304 -41.07 -11.93 1.22
CA SER A 304 -41.60 -13.29 1.37
C SER A 304 -40.77 -14.09 2.37
N SER A 305 -41.39 -14.32 3.52
CA SER A 305 -41.08 -15.33 4.52
C SER A 305 -40.77 -16.70 3.92
N HIS A 306 -39.68 -17.31 4.36
CA HIS A 306 -39.60 -18.77 4.47
C HIS A 306 -38.92 -19.15 5.79
N ALA A 307 -39.74 -19.65 6.71
CA ALA A 307 -39.33 -20.59 7.73
C ALA A 307 -39.04 -21.94 7.05
N SER A 308 -37.95 -22.60 7.42
CA SER A 308 -37.72 -24.02 7.12
C SER A 308 -36.77 -24.65 8.15
N SER A 309 -37.33 -25.57 8.92
CA SER A 309 -36.78 -26.85 9.46
C SER A 309 -35.32 -26.88 9.96
N GLN A 310 -35.08 -27.19 11.23
CA GLN A 310 -34.98 -28.57 11.74
C GLN A 310 -34.15 -29.55 10.88
N HIS A 311 -32.88 -29.70 11.22
CA HIS A 311 -32.13 -30.97 11.25
C HIS A 311 -31.11 -30.81 12.40
N GLY A 312 -31.08 -31.62 13.45
CA GLY A 312 -31.24 -33.07 13.45
C GLY A 312 -29.87 -33.71 13.21
N SER A 313 -29.00 -33.70 14.22
CA SER A 313 -27.79 -34.54 14.23
C SER A 313 -27.56 -35.03 15.66
N ALA A 314 -28.33 -36.07 16.00
CA ALA A 314 -27.87 -37.13 16.88
C ALA A 314 -27.02 -38.11 16.04
N VAL A 315 -26.32 -39.03 16.71
CA VAL A 315 -25.50 -40.15 16.16
C VAL A 315 -24.08 -39.69 15.79
N SER A 316 -22.96 -40.29 16.22
CA SER A 316 -22.66 -41.62 16.75
C SER A 316 -21.39 -41.54 17.61
N GLY A 317 -21.36 -42.27 18.71
CA GLY A 317 -20.12 -42.57 19.40
C GLY A 317 -19.16 -43.40 18.55
N THR A 318 -17.90 -43.38 18.93
CA THR A 318 -16.98 -44.50 18.73
C THR A 318 -16.08 -44.54 19.94
N ALA A 319 -16.47 -45.40 20.88
CA ALA A 319 -15.52 -46.10 21.72
C ALA A 319 -14.71 -47.04 20.81
N ASN A 320 -13.40 -46.99 20.95
CA ASN A 320 -12.40 -48.04 20.68
C ASN A 320 -11.12 -47.43 21.28
N GLY A 321 -10.47 -48.00 22.29
CA GLY A 321 -10.22 -49.41 22.48
C GLY A 321 -8.71 -49.51 22.61
N GLU A 322 -8.27 -49.81 23.83
CA GLU A 322 -7.09 -50.58 24.21
C GLU A 322 -5.98 -50.75 23.15
N GLN A 323 -4.79 -50.21 23.44
CA GLN A 323 -3.59 -50.99 23.80
C GLN A 323 -2.54 -50.09 24.45
#